data_AF-A0A5J4NIJ0-F1
#
_entry.id   AF-A0A5J4NIJ0-F1
#
_cell.length_a   1.000
_cell.length_b   1.000
_cell.length_c   1.000
_cell.angle_alpha   90.00
_cell.angle_beta   90.00
_cell.angle_gamma   90.00
#
_symmetry.space_group_name_H-M   'P 1'
#
loop_
_entity.id
_entity.type
_entity.pdbx_description
1 polymer ?
#
loop_
_entity_poly.entity_id
_entity_poly.type
_entity_poly.pdbx_seq_one_letter_code
_entity_poly.pdbx_strand_id
1 'polypeptide(L)'
;MEVITQEKIDEMKAKLALLEGDRKAYFESAMHALSENKKRVSELRFENSKLRTILREGLSSEDHIIHHVFHNRQADRACLSNKSGSDAVTIMDYRTCDAMKKYNALRHHTVQKEEKIEALKKSYRELQQAIEDGNATTAGTNKEGKRLRELENRLDKAQLKYQEAEHIKRTYIQIKDKLQDEHLTYGHSLDVLEKQIKLANDELAELQIMLNDAVLSRDAAQRELKYQEEVVSSERRRRDAELSSMKRVAESKRSSEDKTGPITVRDSITEDAQGESGGGSGENTVERGSVPGGPGISEEQQQKIASFEAAFQNIKEATGLSDLSQIVKRFENQGETLNHLHELKDKAEKQCQALREERDRLQLQFEELKYSGETELTSITQLLNQYKKEAETEAQRREQLHQSVSNTSRLLVQCKAGVDHIHDKLTFLNMSGPYTDKGSEGSEGQLPEMLKQCNERLDELMASLQDVDIEEQLNLMEQEEFFNKLEGRMPDYNTRIKIPSSYRDAVHEEDELGGDDNDILTRAALKKQSQQIVEMRNKKRQPRKKKRRSK
;
A
#
# COMPACT_ATOMS: atom_id res chain seq x y z
N MET A 1 36.38 115.66 -148.39
CA MET A 1 37.61 115.21 -147.69
C MET A 1 37.78 116.13 -146.50
N GLU A 2 37.15 115.80 -145.37
CA GLU A 2 37.34 116.59 -144.15
C GLU A 2 38.68 116.23 -143.53
N VAL A 3 39.53 117.26 -143.49
CA VAL A 3 40.91 117.26 -143.06
C VAL A 3 40.96 116.93 -141.57
N ILE A 4 41.61 115.82 -141.24
CA ILE A 4 41.88 115.39 -139.86
C ILE A 4 42.83 116.43 -139.23
N THR A 5 42.33 117.16 -138.24
CA THR A 5 43.07 118.18 -137.50
C THR A 5 44.05 117.52 -136.50
N GLN A 6 45.21 118.14 -136.31
CA GLN A 6 46.30 117.64 -135.46
C GLN A 6 45.85 117.37 -134.01
N GLU A 7 44.87 118.11 -133.50
CA GLU A 7 44.26 117.91 -132.17
C GLU A 7 43.67 116.49 -132.00
N LYS A 8 43.06 115.93 -133.05
CA LYS A 8 42.48 114.58 -133.01
C LYS A 8 43.54 113.47 -132.90
N ILE A 9 44.75 113.72 -133.41
CA ILE A 9 45.87 112.78 -133.31
C ILE A 9 46.43 112.78 -131.89
N ASP A 10 46.57 113.94 -131.27
CA ASP A 10 47.09 114.04 -129.91
C ASP A 10 46.07 113.53 -128.87
N GLU A 11 44.77 113.73 -129.12
CA GLU A 11 43.70 113.14 -128.32
C GLU A 11 43.70 111.60 -128.40
N MET A 12 43.91 111.03 -129.59
CA MET A 12 44.02 109.58 -129.77
C MET A 12 45.29 108.99 -129.13
N LYS A 13 46.42 109.72 -129.16
CA LYS A 13 47.65 109.32 -128.45
C LYS A 13 47.48 109.36 -126.93
N ALA A 14 46.83 110.39 -126.39
CA ALA A 14 46.49 110.46 -124.96
C ALA A 14 45.57 109.31 -124.54
N LYS A 15 44.59 108.96 -125.38
CA LYS A 15 43.67 107.84 -125.14
C LYS A 15 44.37 106.48 -125.19
N LEU A 16 45.35 106.30 -126.08
CA LEU A 16 46.19 105.10 -126.12
C LEU A 16 47.10 104.99 -124.89
N ALA A 17 47.74 106.08 -124.47
CA ALA A 17 48.57 106.08 -123.25
C ALA A 17 47.75 105.80 -121.98
N LEU A 18 46.52 106.31 -121.91
CA LEU A 18 45.59 105.99 -120.81
C LEU A 18 45.19 104.51 -120.83
N LEU A 19 44.86 103.95 -122.00
CA LEU A 19 44.54 102.52 -122.13
C LEU A 19 45.72 101.61 -121.82
N GLU A 20 46.95 102.01 -122.17
CA GLU A 20 48.16 101.28 -121.80
C GLU A 20 48.45 101.38 -120.29
N GLY A 21 48.22 102.54 -119.69
CA GLY A 21 48.27 102.76 -118.23
C GLY A 21 47.25 101.91 -117.48
N ASP A 22 46.00 101.90 -117.93
CA ASP A 22 44.93 101.07 -117.38
C ASP A 22 45.25 99.59 -117.54
N ARG A 23 45.68 99.15 -118.73
CA ARG A 23 46.06 97.75 -118.97
C ARG A 23 47.20 97.30 -118.06
N LYS A 24 48.18 98.19 -117.83
CA LYS A 24 49.28 97.94 -116.89
C LYS A 24 48.79 97.89 -115.44
N ALA A 25 47.96 98.84 -115.01
CA ALA A 25 47.37 98.86 -113.67
C ALA A 25 46.47 97.64 -113.40
N TYR A 26 45.66 97.20 -114.37
CA TYR A 26 44.87 95.97 -114.29
C TYR A 26 45.75 94.73 -114.19
N PHE A 27 46.84 94.66 -114.97
CA PHE A 27 47.76 93.53 -114.89
C PHE A 27 48.51 93.50 -113.55
N GLU A 28 48.98 94.65 -113.07
CA GLU A 28 49.63 94.79 -111.77
C GLU A 28 48.67 94.48 -110.62
N SER A 29 47.41 94.93 -110.67
CA SER A 29 46.36 94.61 -109.70
C SER A 29 46.01 93.12 -109.72
N ALA A 30 45.88 92.50 -110.90
CA ALA A 30 45.63 91.06 -111.03
C ALA A 30 46.82 90.23 -110.54
N MET A 31 48.05 90.65 -110.80
CA MET A 31 49.26 90.00 -110.26
C MET A 31 49.40 90.19 -108.75
N HIS A 32 49.05 91.37 -108.23
CA HIS A 32 49.01 91.62 -106.79
C HIS A 32 47.94 90.75 -106.12
N ALA A 33 46.72 90.73 -106.64
CA ALA A 33 45.64 89.87 -106.16
C ALA A 33 45.98 88.38 -106.26
N LEU A 34 46.68 87.94 -107.32
CA LEU A 34 47.15 86.56 -107.45
C LEU A 34 48.23 86.24 -106.40
N SER A 35 49.16 87.16 -106.15
CA SER A 35 50.19 87.02 -105.12
C SER A 35 49.57 86.96 -103.72
N GLU A 36 48.62 87.84 -103.44
CA GLU A 36 47.88 87.90 -102.18
C GLU A 36 47.02 86.65 -101.97
N ASN A 37 46.31 86.18 -103.00
CA ASN A 37 45.59 84.91 -102.97
C ASN A 37 46.53 83.72 -102.74
N LYS A 38 47.72 83.70 -103.36
CA LYS A 38 48.73 82.65 -103.10
C LYS A 38 49.23 82.68 -101.65
N LYS A 39 49.44 83.86 -101.07
CA LYS A 39 49.77 84.02 -99.64
C LYS A 39 48.64 83.51 -98.76
N ARG A 40 47.39 83.93 -99.00
CA ARG A 40 46.20 83.47 -98.28
C ARG A 40 46.02 81.95 -98.33
N VAL A 41 46.21 81.33 -99.49
CA VAL A 41 46.14 79.86 -99.64
C VAL A 41 47.25 79.19 -98.84
N SER A 42 48.44 79.77 -98.80
CA SER A 42 49.57 79.25 -98.01
C SER A 42 49.30 79.36 -96.51
N GLU A 43 48.75 80.49 -96.05
CA GLU A 43 48.28 80.69 -94.67
C GLU A 43 47.20 79.68 -94.29
N LEU A 44 46.14 79.53 -95.11
CA LEU A 44 45.08 78.57 -94.85
C LEU A 44 45.58 77.12 -94.83
N ARG A 45 46.55 76.76 -95.68
CA ARG A 45 47.20 75.44 -95.64
C ARG A 45 48.03 75.24 -94.38
N PHE A 46 48.75 76.27 -93.94
CA PHE A 46 49.50 76.24 -92.69
C PHE A 46 48.56 76.10 -91.48
N GLU A 47 47.48 76.88 -91.43
CA GLU A 47 46.44 76.77 -90.41
C GLU A 47 45.76 75.40 -90.42
N ASN A 48 45.42 74.85 -91.59
CA ASN A 48 44.84 73.51 -91.69
C ASN A 48 45.82 72.44 -91.22
N SER A 49 47.11 72.57 -91.56
CA SER A 49 48.16 71.69 -91.05
C SER A 49 48.29 71.80 -89.54
N LYS A 50 48.27 73.02 -88.99
CA LYS A 50 48.33 73.29 -87.55
C LYS A 50 47.11 72.68 -86.83
N LEU A 51 45.90 72.88 -87.34
CA LEU A 51 44.68 72.30 -86.79
C LEU A 51 44.69 70.77 -86.85
N ARG A 52 45.21 70.17 -87.93
CA ARG A 52 45.40 68.72 -88.02
C ARG A 52 46.43 68.20 -87.00
N THR A 53 47.51 68.95 -86.76
CA THR A 53 48.49 68.61 -85.73
C THR A 53 47.87 68.69 -84.34
N ILE A 54 47.14 69.77 -84.03
CA ILE A 54 46.44 69.96 -82.75
C ILE A 54 45.41 68.84 -82.53
N LEU A 55 44.62 68.48 -83.55
CA LEU A 55 43.66 67.38 -83.45
C LEU A 55 44.36 66.03 -83.18
N ARG A 56 45.51 65.79 -83.84
CA ARG A 56 46.30 64.57 -83.62
C ARG A 56 46.90 64.52 -82.22
N GLU A 57 47.42 65.64 -81.72
CA GLU A 57 47.95 65.76 -80.36
C GLU A 57 46.84 65.56 -79.32
N GLY A 58 45.65 66.14 -79.54
CA GLY A 58 44.48 65.94 -78.67
C GLY A 58 44.05 64.47 -78.61
N LEU A 59 43.85 63.82 -79.75
CA LEU A 59 43.50 62.39 -79.81
C LEU A 59 44.59 61.49 -79.21
N SER A 60 45.87 61.79 -79.49
CA SER A 60 47.00 61.05 -78.92
C SER A 60 47.11 61.24 -77.40
N SER A 61 46.70 62.40 -76.87
CA SER A 61 46.70 62.66 -75.43
C SER A 61 45.60 61.87 -74.72
N GLU A 62 44.41 61.76 -75.31
CA GLU A 62 43.31 60.93 -74.81
C GLU A 62 43.68 59.44 -74.83
N ASP A 63 44.26 58.94 -75.93
CA ASP A 63 44.76 57.57 -76.04
C ASP A 63 45.86 57.26 -75.01
N HIS A 64 46.76 58.22 -74.74
CA HIS A 64 47.81 58.06 -73.74
C HIS A 64 47.23 57.96 -72.32
N ILE A 65 46.22 58.78 -72.00
CA ILE A 65 45.53 58.73 -70.71
C ILE A 65 44.82 57.37 -70.52
N ILE A 66 44.11 56.89 -71.54
CA ILE A 66 43.46 55.58 -71.51
C ILE A 66 44.49 54.47 -71.31
N HIS A 67 45.62 54.54 -72.02
CA HIS A 67 46.70 53.56 -71.88
C HIS A 67 47.33 53.56 -70.48
N HIS A 68 47.53 54.74 -69.89
CA HIS A 68 48.11 54.89 -68.56
C HIS A 68 47.17 54.36 -67.46
N VAL A 69 45.88 54.73 -67.50
CA VAL A 69 44.88 54.31 -66.50
C VAL A 69 44.61 52.80 -66.55
N PHE A 70 44.58 52.20 -67.75
CA PHE A 70 44.30 50.77 -67.92
C PHE A 70 45.56 49.90 -68.12
N HIS A 71 46.73 50.36 -67.67
CA HIS A 71 47.99 49.61 -67.85
C HIS A 71 47.93 48.17 -67.29
N ASN A 72 47.25 47.99 -66.15
CA ASN A 72 47.11 46.69 -65.48
C ASN A 72 45.89 45.88 -65.96
N ARG A 73 45.02 46.45 -66.82
CA ARG A 73 43.75 45.83 -67.23
C ARG A 73 43.68 45.71 -68.75
N GLN A 74 44.49 44.79 -69.28
CA GLN A 74 44.72 44.60 -70.72
C GLN A 74 43.42 44.38 -71.54
N ALA A 75 42.44 43.65 -70.99
CA ALA A 75 41.14 43.42 -71.64
C ALA A 75 40.29 44.69 -71.77
N ASP A 76 40.37 45.59 -70.80
CA ASP A 76 39.63 46.86 -70.81
C ASP A 76 40.32 47.85 -71.74
N ARG A 77 41.65 47.87 -71.73
CA ARG A 77 42.46 48.64 -72.66
C ARG A 77 42.15 48.28 -74.13
N ALA A 78 42.02 47.00 -74.46
CA ALA A 78 41.68 46.56 -75.81
C ALA A 78 40.27 47.01 -76.25
N CYS A 79 39.30 47.04 -75.33
CA CYS A 79 37.92 47.45 -75.60
C CYS A 79 37.74 48.99 -75.73
N LEU A 80 38.71 49.75 -75.24
CA LEU A 80 38.71 51.22 -75.18
C LEU A 80 39.68 51.85 -76.20
N SER A 81 40.47 51.05 -76.91
CA SER A 81 41.30 51.50 -78.03
C SER A 81 40.40 52.11 -79.11
N ASN A 82 40.65 53.36 -79.49
CA ASN A 82 39.88 54.15 -80.47
C ASN A 82 38.56 54.78 -79.97
N LYS A 83 38.35 54.89 -78.65
CA LYS A 83 37.20 55.60 -78.06
C LYS A 83 37.66 56.86 -77.35
N SER A 84 36.84 57.91 -77.36
CA SER A 84 37.16 59.13 -76.61
C SER A 84 37.11 58.86 -75.10
N GLY A 85 37.82 59.67 -74.32
CA GLY A 85 37.85 59.56 -72.86
C GLY A 85 36.44 59.57 -72.22
N SER A 86 35.49 60.32 -72.78
CA SER A 86 34.10 60.35 -72.28
C SER A 86 33.37 59.02 -72.51
N ASP A 87 33.52 58.42 -73.70
CA ASP A 87 32.95 57.11 -74.00
C ASP A 87 33.55 56.02 -73.11
N ALA A 88 34.84 56.11 -72.80
CA ALA A 88 35.50 55.18 -71.89
C ALA A 88 34.91 55.22 -70.47
N VAL A 89 34.60 56.41 -69.94
CA VAL A 89 33.94 56.56 -68.64
C VAL A 89 32.56 55.91 -68.67
N THR A 90 31.73 56.20 -69.67
CA THR A 90 30.37 55.62 -69.74
C THR A 90 30.39 54.08 -69.81
N ILE A 91 31.33 53.49 -70.58
CA ILE A 91 31.48 52.04 -70.68
C ILE A 91 31.89 51.43 -69.34
N MET A 92 32.81 52.07 -68.62
CA MET A 92 33.24 51.63 -67.31
C MET A 92 32.14 51.77 -66.26
N ASP A 93 31.33 52.82 -66.34
CA ASP A 93 30.16 53.01 -65.51
C ASP A 93 29.14 51.89 -65.74
N TYR A 94 28.79 51.59 -67.00
CA TYR A 94 27.90 50.46 -67.31
C TYR A 94 28.43 49.13 -66.78
N ARG A 95 29.73 48.85 -66.94
CA ARG A 95 30.37 47.64 -66.40
C ARG A 95 30.33 47.59 -64.88
N THR A 96 30.52 48.73 -64.22
CA THR A 96 30.45 48.85 -62.76
C THR A 96 29.02 48.65 -62.27
N CYS A 97 28.03 49.23 -62.96
CA CYS A 97 26.62 48.99 -62.69
C CYS A 97 26.24 47.52 -62.87
N ASP A 98 26.73 46.84 -63.92
CA ASP A 98 26.45 45.43 -64.14
C ASP A 98 27.14 44.52 -63.12
N ALA A 99 28.37 44.84 -62.72
CA ALA A 99 29.05 44.17 -61.62
C ALA A 99 28.28 44.38 -60.30
N MET A 100 27.79 45.58 -60.04
CA MET A 100 26.99 45.91 -58.85
C MET A 100 25.65 45.17 -58.85
N LYS A 101 24.97 45.07 -60.00
CA LYS A 101 23.73 44.26 -60.15
C LYS A 101 24.00 42.79 -59.85
N LYS A 102 25.09 42.22 -60.39
CA LYS A 102 25.51 40.84 -60.12
C LYS A 102 25.83 40.63 -58.64
N TYR A 103 26.56 41.57 -58.02
CA TYR A 103 26.86 41.53 -56.60
C TYR A 103 25.59 41.59 -55.74
N ASN A 104 24.66 42.51 -56.05
CA ASN A 104 23.39 42.63 -55.33
C ASN A 104 22.53 41.36 -55.48
N ALA A 105 22.50 40.74 -56.66
CA ALA A 105 21.81 39.48 -56.88
C ALA A 105 22.44 38.34 -56.05
N LEU A 106 23.77 38.22 -56.03
CA LEU A 106 24.47 37.25 -55.19
C LEU A 106 24.25 37.50 -53.71
N ARG A 107 24.33 38.76 -53.26
CA ARG A 107 24.06 39.16 -51.88
C ARG A 107 22.64 38.77 -51.46
N HIS A 108 21.65 39.06 -52.31
CA HIS A 108 20.27 38.66 -52.06
C HIS A 108 20.13 37.14 -51.95
N HIS A 109 20.77 36.37 -52.83
CA HIS A 109 20.79 34.91 -52.72
C HIS A 109 21.46 34.40 -51.43
N THR A 110 22.54 35.05 -50.98
CA THR A 110 23.19 34.72 -49.71
C THR A 110 22.25 34.96 -48.54
N VAL A 111 21.62 36.14 -48.48
CA VAL A 111 20.65 36.49 -47.42
C VAL A 111 19.49 35.49 -47.40
N GLN A 112 18.90 35.14 -48.55
CA GLN A 112 17.83 34.15 -48.61
C GLN A 112 18.26 32.76 -48.10
N LYS A 113 19.50 32.36 -48.38
CA LYS A 113 20.04 31.09 -47.88
C LYS A 113 20.29 31.14 -46.37
N GLU A 114 20.79 32.27 -45.86
CA GLU A 114 20.97 32.49 -44.42
C GLU A 114 19.64 32.45 -43.67
N GLU A 115 18.60 33.12 -44.18
CA GLU A 115 17.24 33.05 -43.64
C GLU A 115 16.70 31.61 -43.63
N LYS A 116 16.92 30.86 -44.72
CA LYS A 116 16.51 29.46 -44.78
C LYS A 116 17.26 28.58 -43.79
N ILE A 117 18.56 28.80 -43.59
CA ILE A 117 19.37 28.10 -42.59
C ILE A 117 18.85 28.41 -41.19
N GLU A 118 18.55 29.67 -40.88
CA GLU A 118 18.07 30.06 -39.57
C GLU A 118 16.67 29.50 -39.28
N ALA A 119 15.79 29.51 -40.28
CA ALA A 119 14.49 28.84 -40.19
C ALA A 119 14.65 27.33 -39.93
N LEU A 120 15.59 26.67 -40.63
CA LEU A 120 15.85 25.24 -40.44
C LEU A 120 16.46 24.94 -39.06
N LYS A 121 17.37 25.79 -38.56
CA LYS A 121 17.91 25.69 -37.20
C LYS A 121 16.84 25.89 -36.14
N LYS A 122 15.88 26.80 -36.37
CA LYS A 122 14.73 26.99 -35.47
C LYS A 122 13.87 25.74 -35.42
N SER A 123 13.49 25.20 -36.58
CA SER A 123 12.71 23.96 -36.67
C SER A 123 13.45 22.77 -36.05
N TYR A 124 14.77 22.67 -36.23
CA TYR A 124 15.58 21.62 -35.60
C TYR A 124 15.58 21.74 -34.07
N ARG A 125 15.72 22.95 -33.52
CA ARG A 125 15.63 23.19 -32.07
C ARG A 125 14.25 22.83 -31.51
N GLU A 126 13.19 23.21 -32.21
CA GLU A 126 11.81 22.86 -31.83
C GLU A 126 11.61 21.34 -31.81
N LEU A 127 12.11 20.63 -32.83
CA LEU A 127 12.03 19.17 -32.88
C LEU A 127 12.85 18.51 -31.76
N GLN A 128 14.05 19.02 -31.49
CA GLN A 128 14.90 18.50 -30.42
C GLN A 128 14.23 18.69 -29.05
N GLN A 129 13.64 19.85 -28.81
CA GLN A 129 12.89 20.13 -27.59
C GLN A 129 11.68 19.19 -27.45
N ALA A 130 10.92 18.97 -28.53
CA ALA A 130 9.80 18.03 -28.51
C ALA A 130 10.22 16.58 -28.20
N ILE A 131 11.39 16.15 -28.69
CA ILE A 131 11.96 14.83 -28.38
C ILE A 131 12.37 14.77 -26.90
N GLU A 132 13.04 15.80 -26.38
CA GLU A 132 13.44 15.88 -24.97
C GLU A 132 12.21 15.86 -24.04
N ASP A 133 11.16 16.62 -24.38
CA ASP A 133 9.89 16.63 -23.65
C ASP A 133 9.18 15.27 -23.69
N GLY A 134 9.15 14.60 -24.85
CA GLY A 134 8.57 13.26 -24.99
C GLY A 134 9.34 12.20 -24.19
N ASN A 135 10.67 12.27 -24.20
CA ASN A 135 11.54 11.39 -23.40
C ASN A 135 11.35 11.65 -21.91
N ALA A 136 11.24 12.91 -21.49
CA ALA A 136 11.00 13.28 -20.10
C ALA A 136 9.61 12.85 -19.60
N THR A 137 8.59 12.87 -20.46
CA THR A 137 7.26 12.32 -20.16
C THR A 137 7.33 10.79 -20.00
N THR A 138 8.02 10.09 -20.89
CA THR A 138 8.20 8.63 -20.80
C THR A 138 9.04 8.23 -19.57
N ALA A 139 10.08 8.99 -19.25
CA ALA A 139 10.93 8.79 -18.08
C ALA A 139 10.23 9.20 -16.76
N GLY A 140 9.04 9.81 -16.82
CA GLY A 140 8.28 10.25 -15.66
C GLY A 140 8.89 11.41 -14.88
N THR A 141 9.79 12.20 -15.50
CA THR A 141 10.40 13.38 -14.88
C THR A 141 9.51 14.61 -15.05
N ASN A 142 8.80 14.70 -16.18
CA ASN A 142 7.81 15.74 -16.44
C ASN A 142 6.53 15.56 -15.60
N LYS A 143 5.80 16.67 -15.37
CA LYS A 143 4.53 16.67 -14.61
C LYS A 143 3.51 15.68 -15.20
N GLU A 144 3.43 15.62 -16.53
CA GLU A 144 2.56 14.67 -17.24
C GLU A 144 2.98 13.21 -17.03
N GLY A 145 4.28 12.93 -17.09
CA GLY A 145 4.83 11.60 -16.83
C GLY A 145 4.63 11.15 -15.38
N LYS A 146 4.75 12.05 -14.40
CA LYS A 146 4.40 11.77 -13.00
C LYS A 146 2.91 11.45 -12.85
N ARG A 147 2.04 12.25 -13.47
CA ARG A 147 0.59 12.00 -13.49
C ARG A 147 0.25 10.67 -14.15
N LEU A 148 0.92 10.30 -15.24
CA LEU A 148 0.77 8.99 -15.89
C LEU A 148 1.10 7.86 -14.92
N ARG A 149 2.26 7.92 -14.24
CA ARG A 149 2.65 6.93 -13.22
C ARG A 149 1.68 6.87 -12.05
N GLU A 150 1.14 7.99 -11.59
CA GLU A 150 0.13 8.02 -10.54
C GLU A 150 -1.17 7.33 -10.98
N LEU A 151 -1.60 7.56 -12.22
CA LEU A 151 -2.77 6.91 -12.81
C LEU A 151 -2.56 5.41 -13.01
N GLU A 152 -1.39 5.00 -13.50
CA GLU A 152 -0.98 3.59 -13.62
C GLU A 152 -1.00 2.91 -12.26
N ASN A 153 -0.34 3.50 -11.25
CA ASN A 153 -0.34 2.97 -9.88
C ASN A 153 -1.75 2.88 -9.30
N ARG A 154 -2.63 3.84 -9.62
CA ARG A 154 -4.03 3.82 -9.16
C ARG A 154 -4.83 2.72 -9.87
N LEU A 155 -4.56 2.47 -11.15
CA LEU A 155 -5.16 1.39 -11.92
C LEU A 155 -4.71 0.04 -11.37
N ASP A 156 -3.42 -0.16 -11.14
CA ASP A 156 -2.87 -1.41 -10.58
C ASP A 156 -3.46 -1.70 -9.20
N LYS A 157 -3.57 -0.67 -8.34
CA LYS A 157 -4.25 -0.79 -7.05
C LYS A 157 -5.72 -1.17 -7.19
N ALA A 158 -6.42 -0.62 -8.18
CA ALA A 158 -7.82 -0.98 -8.43
C ALA A 158 -7.95 -2.42 -8.96
N GLN A 159 -7.02 -2.87 -9.81
CA GLN A 159 -6.97 -4.24 -10.31
C GLN A 159 -6.68 -5.25 -9.20
N LEU A 160 -5.72 -4.96 -8.32
CA LEU A 160 -5.45 -5.78 -7.13
C LEU A 160 -6.70 -5.91 -6.25
N LYS A 161 -7.37 -4.80 -5.94
CA LYS A 161 -8.62 -4.81 -5.18
C LYS A 161 -9.73 -5.60 -5.87
N TYR A 162 -9.83 -5.51 -7.19
CA TYR A 162 -10.80 -6.28 -7.98
C TYR A 162 -10.52 -7.78 -7.91
N GLN A 163 -9.26 -8.20 -8.07
CA GLN A 163 -8.85 -9.59 -7.97
C GLN A 163 -9.08 -10.16 -6.56
N GLU A 164 -8.79 -9.37 -5.52
CA GLU A 164 -9.06 -9.74 -4.13
C GLU A 164 -10.58 -9.88 -3.88
N ALA A 165 -11.38 -8.94 -4.37
CA ALA A 165 -12.84 -9.02 -4.28
C ALA A 165 -13.40 -10.24 -5.04
N GLU A 166 -12.87 -10.57 -6.21
CA GLU A 166 -13.24 -11.78 -6.95
C GLU A 166 -12.85 -13.06 -6.20
N HIS A 167 -11.66 -13.10 -5.58
CA HIS A 167 -11.26 -14.22 -4.74
C HIS A 167 -12.22 -14.39 -3.55
N ILE A 168 -12.48 -13.32 -2.80
CA ILE A 168 -13.42 -13.30 -1.67
C ILE A 168 -14.81 -13.77 -2.13
N LYS A 169 -15.31 -13.27 -3.25
CA LYS A 169 -16.59 -13.69 -3.84
C LYS A 169 -16.61 -15.19 -4.16
N ARG A 170 -15.55 -15.73 -4.76
CA ARG A 170 -15.44 -17.18 -5.04
C ARG A 170 -15.50 -17.99 -3.75
N THR A 171 -14.80 -17.57 -2.70
CA THR A 171 -14.86 -18.21 -1.39
C THR A 171 -16.28 -18.17 -0.81
N TYR A 172 -16.96 -17.02 -0.88
CA TYR A 172 -18.35 -16.93 -0.42
C TYR A 172 -19.32 -17.80 -1.22
N ILE A 173 -19.12 -17.93 -2.53
CA ILE A 173 -19.90 -18.85 -3.37
C ILE A 173 -19.67 -20.29 -2.92
N GLN A 174 -18.42 -20.70 -2.70
CA GLN A 174 -18.11 -22.05 -2.19
C GLN A 174 -18.74 -22.32 -0.82
N ILE A 175 -18.66 -21.36 0.11
CA ILE A 175 -19.30 -21.49 1.43
C ILE A 175 -20.81 -21.62 1.27
N LYS A 176 -21.42 -20.80 0.41
CA LYS A 176 -22.86 -20.87 0.12
C LYS A 176 -23.24 -22.24 -0.43
N ASP A 177 -22.51 -22.75 -1.41
CA ASP A 177 -22.79 -24.05 -2.02
C ASP A 177 -22.69 -25.16 -0.97
N LYS A 178 -21.67 -25.13 -0.10
CA LYS A 178 -21.54 -26.08 1.03
C LYS A 178 -22.69 -25.99 2.02
N LEU A 179 -23.11 -24.79 2.39
CA LEU A 179 -24.28 -24.61 3.27
C LEU A 179 -25.58 -25.09 2.61
N GLN A 180 -25.71 -24.95 1.30
CA GLN A 180 -26.85 -25.48 0.55
C GLN A 180 -26.84 -27.01 0.52
N ASP A 181 -25.67 -27.63 0.30
CA ASP A 181 -25.50 -29.08 0.38
C ASP A 181 -25.85 -29.60 1.80
N GLU A 182 -25.34 -28.97 2.85
CA GLU A 182 -25.64 -29.34 4.24
C GLU A 182 -27.12 -29.18 4.57
N HIS A 183 -27.74 -28.08 4.13
CA HIS A 183 -29.18 -27.85 4.32
C HIS A 183 -30.03 -28.98 3.73
N LEU A 184 -29.64 -29.52 2.57
CA LEU A 184 -30.33 -30.67 1.96
C LEU A 184 -30.20 -31.94 2.82
N THR A 185 -29.10 -32.12 3.55
CA THR A 185 -28.87 -33.29 4.41
C THR A 185 -29.58 -33.22 5.76
N TYR A 186 -29.85 -32.02 6.29
CA TYR A 186 -30.47 -31.87 7.60
C TYR A 186 -31.87 -32.49 7.69
N GLY A 187 -32.68 -32.41 6.61
CA GLY A 187 -33.99 -33.06 6.58
C GLY A 187 -33.89 -34.57 6.78
N HIS A 188 -32.96 -35.22 6.07
CA HIS A 188 -32.74 -36.66 6.23
C HIS A 188 -32.24 -37.04 7.64
N SER A 189 -31.31 -36.25 8.19
CA SER A 189 -30.81 -36.46 9.57
C SER A 189 -31.93 -36.32 10.60
N LEU A 190 -32.79 -35.31 10.45
CA LEU A 190 -33.97 -35.12 11.30
C LEU A 190 -34.95 -36.30 11.17
N ASP A 191 -35.26 -36.75 9.96
CA ASP A 191 -36.14 -37.90 9.74
C ASP A 191 -35.60 -39.17 10.41
N VAL A 192 -34.28 -39.39 10.37
CA VAL A 192 -33.62 -40.52 11.04
C VAL A 192 -33.73 -40.40 12.56
N LEU A 193 -33.45 -39.22 13.12
CA LEU A 193 -33.56 -38.96 14.56
C LEU A 193 -35.02 -39.10 15.04
N GLU A 194 -35.99 -38.57 14.29
CA GLU A 194 -37.41 -38.72 14.59
C GLU A 194 -37.84 -40.20 14.59
N LYS A 195 -37.34 -41.00 13.65
CA LYS A 195 -37.58 -42.45 13.63
C LYS A 195 -36.99 -43.14 14.85
N GLN A 196 -35.77 -42.80 15.23
CA GLN A 196 -35.12 -43.35 16.43
C GLN A 196 -35.89 -43.00 17.72
N ILE A 197 -36.37 -41.75 17.83
CA ILE A 197 -37.19 -41.32 18.96
C ILE A 197 -38.52 -42.10 19.01
N LYS A 198 -39.16 -42.33 17.86
CA LYS A 198 -40.39 -43.15 17.79
C LYS A 198 -40.14 -44.57 18.26
N LEU A 199 -39.10 -45.23 17.73
CA LEU A 199 -38.73 -46.59 18.14
C LEU A 199 -38.44 -46.66 19.65
N ALA A 200 -37.67 -45.71 20.19
CA ALA A 200 -37.36 -45.67 21.61
C ALA A 200 -38.61 -45.44 22.49
N ASN A 201 -39.57 -44.63 22.02
CA ASN A 201 -40.84 -44.45 22.73
C ASN A 201 -41.71 -45.71 22.69
N ASP A 202 -41.73 -46.43 21.57
CA ASP A 202 -42.44 -47.69 21.42
C ASP A 202 -41.84 -48.76 22.34
N GLU A 203 -40.51 -48.90 22.35
CA GLU A 203 -39.77 -49.78 23.28
C GLU A 203 -40.05 -49.43 24.75
N LEU A 204 -40.09 -48.13 25.09
CA LEU A 204 -40.40 -47.68 26.43
C LEU A 204 -41.83 -48.03 26.83
N ALA A 205 -42.80 -47.91 25.90
CA ALA A 205 -44.18 -48.31 26.14
C ALA A 205 -44.29 -49.82 26.37
N GLU A 206 -43.59 -50.64 25.58
CA GLU A 206 -43.52 -52.10 25.78
C GLU A 206 -42.92 -52.46 27.14
N LEU A 207 -41.82 -51.80 27.54
CA LEU A 207 -41.20 -51.99 28.86
C LEU A 207 -42.13 -51.57 30.00
N GLN A 208 -42.93 -50.51 29.83
CA GLN A 208 -43.93 -50.12 30.81
C GLN A 208 -45.04 -51.16 30.97
N ILE A 209 -45.49 -51.79 29.88
CA ILE A 209 -46.46 -52.90 29.92
C ILE A 209 -45.84 -54.09 30.66
N MET A 210 -44.62 -54.48 30.31
CA MET A 210 -43.90 -55.57 30.98
C MET A 210 -43.71 -55.29 32.47
N LEU A 211 -43.39 -54.05 32.85
CA LEU A 211 -43.27 -53.64 34.25
C LEU A 211 -44.60 -53.77 34.98
N ASN A 212 -45.70 -53.32 34.39
CA ASN A 212 -47.03 -53.47 34.98
C ASN A 212 -47.39 -54.94 35.19
N ASP A 213 -47.12 -55.80 34.19
CA ASP A 213 -47.36 -57.24 34.30
C ASP A 213 -46.49 -57.88 35.40
N ALA A 214 -45.21 -57.49 35.50
CA ALA A 214 -44.33 -57.95 36.55
C ALA A 214 -44.79 -57.50 37.95
N VAL A 215 -45.28 -56.27 38.09
CA VAL A 215 -45.86 -55.74 39.33
C VAL A 215 -47.14 -56.50 39.70
N LEU A 216 -48.05 -56.73 38.74
CA LEU A 216 -49.26 -57.51 38.97
C LEU A 216 -48.94 -58.95 39.39
N SER A 217 -47.96 -59.59 38.73
CA SER A 217 -47.50 -60.94 39.07
C SER A 217 -46.88 -60.99 40.47
N ARG A 218 -46.05 -60.00 40.84
CA ARG A 218 -45.48 -59.87 42.18
C ARG A 218 -46.58 -59.71 43.23
N ASP A 219 -47.53 -58.82 42.99
CA ASP A 219 -48.62 -58.54 43.94
C ASP A 219 -49.58 -59.75 44.07
N ALA A 220 -49.77 -60.51 42.99
CA ALA A 220 -50.49 -61.78 43.03
C ALA A 220 -49.76 -62.83 43.87
N ALA A 221 -48.46 -63.02 43.63
CA ALA A 221 -47.64 -63.94 44.41
C ALA A 221 -47.57 -63.55 45.90
N GLN A 222 -47.49 -62.25 46.19
CA GLN A 222 -47.46 -61.73 47.56
C GLN A 222 -48.82 -61.91 48.27
N ARG A 223 -49.94 -61.77 47.55
CA ARG A 223 -51.28 -62.08 48.07
C ARG A 223 -51.43 -63.57 48.36
N GLU A 224 -51.00 -64.43 47.44
CA GLU A 224 -51.04 -65.88 47.63
C GLU A 224 -50.16 -66.31 48.81
N LEU A 225 -48.94 -65.76 48.91
CA LEU A 225 -48.05 -66.03 50.05
C LEU A 225 -48.72 -65.67 51.38
N LYS A 226 -49.30 -64.46 51.49
CA LYS A 226 -50.02 -64.04 52.71
C LYS A 226 -51.19 -64.96 53.04
N TYR A 227 -51.97 -65.38 52.03
CA TYR A 227 -53.07 -66.31 52.22
C TYR A 227 -52.56 -67.66 52.75
N GLN A 228 -51.50 -68.22 52.17
CA GLN A 228 -50.89 -69.46 52.63
C GLN A 228 -50.30 -69.33 54.05
N GLU A 229 -49.66 -68.21 54.37
CA GLU A 229 -49.15 -67.91 55.72
C GLU A 229 -50.30 -67.87 56.75
N GLU A 230 -51.42 -67.22 56.43
CA GLU A 230 -52.62 -67.18 57.28
C GLU A 230 -53.23 -68.57 57.48
N VAL A 231 -53.34 -69.36 56.41
CA VAL A 231 -53.83 -70.75 56.47
C VAL A 231 -52.91 -71.58 57.37
N VAL A 232 -51.59 -71.54 57.16
CA VAL A 232 -50.62 -72.25 57.99
C VAL A 232 -50.67 -71.78 59.45
N SER A 233 -50.81 -70.48 59.69
CA SER A 233 -50.97 -69.91 61.04
C SER A 233 -52.24 -70.43 61.71
N SER A 234 -53.37 -70.46 61.00
CA SER A 234 -54.64 -70.95 61.52
C SER A 234 -54.62 -72.46 61.81
N GLU A 235 -54.00 -73.25 60.92
CA GLU A 235 -53.78 -74.69 61.11
C GLU A 235 -52.85 -74.97 62.29
N ARG A 236 -51.77 -74.18 62.45
CA ARG A 236 -50.91 -74.26 63.64
C ARG A 236 -51.71 -73.93 64.91
N ARG A 237 -52.47 -72.83 64.94
CA ARG A 237 -53.33 -72.48 66.08
C ARG A 237 -54.35 -73.58 66.40
N ARG A 238 -54.96 -74.20 65.38
CA ARG A 238 -55.88 -75.34 65.55
C ARG A 238 -55.16 -76.53 66.18
N ARG A 239 -54.01 -76.94 65.63
CA ARG A 239 -53.20 -78.03 66.19
C ARG A 239 -52.75 -77.74 67.61
N ASP A 240 -52.31 -76.51 67.90
CA ASP A 240 -51.90 -76.10 69.25
C ASP A 240 -53.07 -76.11 70.22
N ALA A 241 -54.27 -75.69 69.79
CA ALA A 241 -55.49 -75.76 70.59
C ALA A 241 -55.89 -77.22 70.86
N GLU A 242 -55.84 -78.09 69.85
CA GLU A 242 -56.09 -79.53 69.98
C GLU A 242 -55.08 -80.19 70.92
N LEU A 243 -53.78 -79.94 70.72
CA LEU A 243 -52.71 -80.42 71.61
C LEU A 243 -52.88 -79.90 73.03
N SER A 244 -53.26 -78.62 73.21
CA SER A 244 -53.53 -78.04 74.53
C SER A 244 -54.75 -78.69 75.20
N SER A 245 -55.79 -79.03 74.44
CA SER A 245 -56.96 -79.75 74.94
C SER A 245 -56.61 -81.17 75.38
N MET A 246 -55.79 -81.89 74.59
CA MET A 246 -55.32 -83.23 74.92
C MET A 246 -54.36 -83.21 76.12
N LYS A 247 -53.48 -82.21 76.21
CA LYS A 247 -52.65 -81.97 77.40
C LYS A 247 -53.50 -81.73 78.64
N ARG A 248 -54.55 -80.91 78.57
CA ARG A 248 -55.48 -80.71 79.69
C ARG A 248 -56.18 -81.99 80.13
N VAL A 249 -56.61 -82.84 79.19
CA VAL A 249 -57.19 -84.16 79.51
C VAL A 249 -56.14 -85.08 80.14
N ALA A 250 -54.91 -85.10 79.60
CA ALA A 250 -53.81 -85.89 80.14
C ALA A 250 -53.39 -85.43 81.56
N GLU A 251 -53.31 -84.12 81.80
CA GLU A 251 -53.08 -83.54 83.13
C GLU A 251 -54.23 -83.83 84.08
N SER A 252 -55.49 -83.76 83.62
CA SER A 252 -56.65 -84.11 84.44
C SER A 252 -56.62 -85.58 84.85
N LYS A 253 -56.23 -86.49 83.94
CA LYS A 253 -56.02 -87.92 84.24
C LYS A 253 -54.85 -88.14 85.21
N ARG A 254 -53.72 -87.48 85.01
CA ARG A 254 -52.59 -87.49 85.97
C ARG A 254 -53.00 -86.97 87.34
N SER A 255 -53.78 -85.90 87.41
CA SER A 255 -54.30 -85.35 88.68
C SER A 255 -55.36 -86.24 89.36
N SER A 256 -56.00 -87.14 88.61
CA SER A 256 -56.88 -88.19 89.16
C SER A 256 -56.11 -89.44 89.61
N GLU A 257 -55.00 -89.78 88.93
CA GLU A 257 -54.07 -90.83 89.35
C GLU A 257 -53.23 -90.40 90.57
N ASP A 258 -52.95 -89.10 90.74
CA ASP A 258 -52.28 -88.54 91.92
C ASP A 258 -53.12 -88.58 93.23
N LYS A 259 -54.42 -88.92 93.16
CA LYS A 259 -55.27 -89.13 94.35
C LYS A 259 -55.25 -90.57 94.89
N THR A 260 -54.46 -91.45 94.29
CA THR A 260 -54.11 -92.78 94.81
C THR A 260 -52.59 -92.92 94.83
N GLY A 261 -51.93 -92.42 95.89
CA GLY A 261 -50.48 -92.59 96.06
C GLY A 261 -50.09 -94.01 96.53
N PRO A 262 -48.84 -94.24 96.98
CA PRO A 262 -47.58 -93.53 96.72
C PRO A 262 -46.42 -94.53 96.46
N ILE A 263 -45.15 -94.06 96.56
CA ILE A 263 -43.93 -94.78 97.03
C ILE A 263 -42.81 -95.08 95.99
N THR A 264 -41.78 -94.20 96.05
CA THR A 264 -40.32 -94.46 96.13
C THR A 264 -39.50 -94.76 94.85
N VAL A 265 -38.18 -94.51 94.72
CA VAL A 265 -37.09 -93.76 95.43
C VAL A 265 -35.84 -93.92 94.52
N ARG A 266 -34.97 -92.89 94.44
CA ARG A 266 -33.54 -92.92 94.03
C ARG A 266 -33.22 -93.36 92.59
N ASP A 267 -32.08 -93.03 91.99
CA ASP A 267 -30.84 -92.40 92.42
C ASP A 267 -30.21 -91.65 91.23
N SER A 268 -29.60 -90.52 91.55
CA SER A 268 -28.31 -89.96 91.13
C SER A 268 -27.55 -90.31 89.80
N ILE A 269 -26.75 -89.30 89.40
CA ILE A 269 -25.40 -89.33 88.77
C ILE A 269 -25.27 -89.14 87.23
N THR A 270 -24.71 -87.97 86.86
CA THR A 270 -23.65 -87.63 85.84
C THR A 270 -23.87 -88.03 84.37
N GLU A 271 -23.26 -87.49 83.32
CA GLU A 271 -22.21 -86.49 83.05
C GLU A 271 -22.28 -86.14 81.54
N ASP A 272 -21.38 -85.24 81.13
CA ASP A 272 -21.11 -84.69 79.81
C ASP A 272 -20.85 -85.66 78.63
N ALA A 273 -20.78 -85.02 77.45
CA ALA A 273 -19.80 -85.24 76.38
C ALA A 273 -20.15 -86.19 75.20
N GLN A 274 -20.16 -85.56 74.01
CA GLN A 274 -19.40 -85.87 72.79
C GLN A 274 -19.20 -87.33 72.33
N GLY A 275 -19.29 -87.50 71.00
CA GLY A 275 -18.65 -88.58 70.24
C GLY A 275 -19.64 -89.18 69.24
N GLU A 276 -19.62 -88.79 67.97
CA GLU A 276 -18.78 -89.37 66.91
C GLU A 276 -19.04 -90.86 66.61
N SER A 277 -19.45 -91.07 65.35
CA SER A 277 -18.86 -92.03 64.39
C SER A 277 -18.98 -93.54 64.60
N GLY A 278 -19.11 -94.22 63.46
CA GLY A 278 -19.00 -95.67 63.29
C GLY A 278 -20.36 -96.36 63.36
N GLY A 279 -20.91 -96.93 62.29
CA GLY A 279 -20.25 -97.70 61.25
C GLY A 279 -20.35 -99.19 61.61
N GLY A 280 -21.01 -99.96 60.74
CA GLY A 280 -20.77 -101.40 60.63
C GLY A 280 -21.91 -102.34 61.03
N SER A 281 -22.63 -102.76 60.00
CA SER A 281 -22.74 -104.16 59.56
C SER A 281 -23.46 -105.23 60.39
N GLY A 282 -24.27 -106.00 59.65
CA GLY A 282 -24.62 -107.40 59.91
C GLY A 282 -26.14 -107.62 59.84
N GLU A 283 -26.69 -108.67 59.24
CA GLU A 283 -26.21 -109.76 58.38
C GLU A 283 -27.47 -110.57 57.98
N ASN A 284 -27.29 -111.50 57.02
CA ASN A 284 -28.10 -112.71 56.77
C ASN A 284 -29.39 -112.59 55.93
N THR A 285 -29.72 -113.45 54.97
CA THR A 285 -29.17 -114.72 54.44
C THR A 285 -29.98 -115.13 53.19
N VAL A 286 -29.47 -116.10 52.39
CA VAL A 286 -30.16 -117.35 51.96
C VAL A 286 -29.81 -117.80 50.51
N GLU A 287 -29.11 -118.94 50.47
CA GLU A 287 -29.13 -120.14 49.60
C GLU A 287 -28.87 -120.17 48.07
N ARG A 288 -27.70 -120.77 47.78
CA ARG A 288 -27.29 -121.86 46.86
C ARG A 288 -28.34 -122.59 45.98
N GLY A 289 -27.95 -122.78 44.70
CA GLY A 289 -28.38 -123.88 43.81
C GLY A 289 -27.43 -124.07 42.61
N SER A 290 -26.89 -125.28 42.42
CA SER A 290 -25.92 -125.68 41.37
C SER A 290 -26.58 -126.06 40.03
N VAL A 291 -25.80 -126.01 38.91
CA VAL A 291 -25.49 -127.12 37.94
C VAL A 291 -24.83 -126.52 36.65
N PRO A 292 -23.96 -127.27 35.93
CA PRO A 292 -22.82 -126.73 35.15
C PRO A 292 -22.90 -126.87 33.61
N GLY A 293 -22.07 -126.13 32.86
CA GLY A 293 -21.68 -126.51 31.48
C GLY A 293 -21.33 -125.37 30.48
N GLY A 294 -20.04 -125.00 30.38
CA GLY A 294 -19.25 -124.49 29.21
C GLY A 294 -19.72 -123.31 28.32
N PRO A 295 -18.88 -122.76 27.42
CA PRO A 295 -17.41 -122.79 27.30
C PRO A 295 -16.75 -121.44 27.68
N GLY A 296 -15.43 -121.49 27.91
CA GLY A 296 -14.63 -120.39 28.47
C GLY A 296 -14.68 -119.08 27.70
N ILE A 297 -15.00 -118.01 28.43
CA ILE A 297 -14.52 -116.66 28.15
C ILE A 297 -13.10 -116.62 28.76
N SER A 298 -12.11 -116.14 27.99
CA SER A 298 -10.72 -116.12 28.44
C SER A 298 -10.60 -115.30 29.73
N GLU A 299 -9.77 -115.73 30.69
CA GLU A 299 -9.53 -115.03 31.96
C GLU A 299 -9.11 -113.57 31.74
N GLU A 300 -8.45 -113.28 30.61
CA GLU A 300 -8.11 -111.94 30.13
C GLU A 300 -9.33 -111.08 29.76
N GLN A 301 -10.38 -111.68 29.21
CA GLN A 301 -11.63 -111.00 28.87
C GLN A 301 -12.44 -110.73 30.14
N GLN A 302 -12.46 -111.65 31.11
CA GLN A 302 -13.06 -111.38 32.43
C GLN A 302 -12.36 -110.26 33.18
N GLN A 303 -11.02 -110.22 33.18
CA GLN A 303 -10.28 -109.11 33.81
C GLN A 303 -10.52 -107.77 33.10
N LYS A 304 -10.59 -107.76 31.75
CA LYS A 304 -10.95 -106.55 31.00
C LYS A 304 -12.37 -106.08 31.35
N ILE A 305 -13.34 -107.00 31.41
CA ILE A 305 -14.72 -106.66 31.81
C ILE A 305 -14.75 -106.10 33.24
N ALA A 306 -14.05 -106.72 34.19
CA ALA A 306 -13.96 -106.22 35.56
C ALA A 306 -13.27 -104.84 35.64
N SER A 307 -12.25 -104.60 34.81
CA SER A 307 -11.59 -103.29 34.73
C SER A 307 -12.51 -102.21 34.15
N PHE A 308 -13.29 -102.54 33.12
CA PHE A 308 -14.27 -101.64 32.54
C PHE A 308 -15.45 -101.39 33.48
N GLU A 309 -15.85 -102.40 34.26
CA GLU A 309 -16.90 -102.27 35.27
C GLU A 309 -16.44 -101.40 36.45
N ALA A 310 -15.20 -101.53 36.91
CA ALA A 310 -14.61 -100.66 37.92
C ALA A 310 -14.45 -99.21 37.43
N ALA A 311 -13.99 -99.02 36.19
CA ALA A 311 -13.91 -97.69 35.58
C ALA A 311 -15.31 -97.08 35.38
N PHE A 312 -16.30 -97.88 35.02
CA PHE A 312 -17.69 -97.46 34.90
C PHE A 312 -18.28 -97.05 36.24
N GLN A 313 -17.97 -97.79 37.31
CA GLN A 313 -18.44 -97.44 38.64
C GLN A 313 -17.84 -96.14 39.15
N ASN A 314 -16.55 -95.91 38.89
CA ASN A 314 -15.90 -94.63 39.17
C ASN A 314 -16.55 -93.48 38.38
N ILE A 315 -16.89 -93.67 37.10
CA ILE A 315 -17.58 -92.66 36.29
C ILE A 315 -18.99 -92.41 36.82
N LYS A 316 -19.71 -93.47 37.21
CA LYS A 316 -21.07 -93.40 37.77
C LYS A 316 -21.09 -92.68 39.12
N GLU A 317 -20.09 -92.91 39.98
CA GLU A 317 -19.93 -92.19 41.24
C GLU A 317 -19.54 -90.72 41.02
N ALA A 318 -18.65 -90.43 40.06
CA ALA A 318 -18.22 -89.05 39.76
C ALA A 318 -19.29 -88.21 39.05
N THR A 319 -20.13 -88.83 38.21
CA THR A 319 -21.20 -88.14 37.45
C THR A 319 -22.57 -88.22 38.13
N GLY A 320 -22.79 -89.14 39.07
CA GLY A 320 -24.04 -89.33 39.80
C GLY A 320 -25.21 -89.87 38.96
N LEU A 321 -24.96 -90.30 37.72
CA LEU A 321 -25.98 -90.75 36.76
C LEU A 321 -25.94 -92.27 36.59
N SER A 322 -27.11 -92.93 36.66
CA SER A 322 -27.21 -94.40 36.63
C SER A 322 -27.29 -95.03 35.24
N ASP A 323 -27.57 -94.24 34.21
CA ASP A 323 -27.81 -94.69 32.82
C ASP A 323 -26.70 -94.21 31.88
N LEU A 324 -26.05 -95.17 31.21
CA LEU A 324 -24.91 -94.92 30.30
C LEU A 324 -25.28 -93.95 29.17
N SER A 325 -26.51 -94.01 28.65
CA SER A 325 -26.95 -93.15 27.56
C SER A 325 -27.04 -91.68 27.96
N GLN A 326 -27.34 -91.41 29.24
CA GLN A 326 -27.43 -90.07 29.79
C GLN A 326 -26.04 -89.48 30.08
N ILE A 327 -25.09 -90.33 30.48
CA ILE A 327 -23.68 -89.93 30.67
C ILE A 327 -23.08 -89.48 29.34
N VAL A 328 -23.29 -90.25 28.27
CA VAL A 328 -22.77 -89.91 26.92
C VAL A 328 -23.36 -88.58 26.43
N LYS A 329 -24.68 -88.40 26.49
CA LYS A 329 -25.32 -87.12 26.09
C LYS A 329 -24.84 -85.93 26.92
N ARG A 330 -24.59 -86.11 28.22
CA ARG A 330 -24.05 -85.04 29.08
C ARG A 330 -22.62 -84.67 28.70
N PHE A 331 -21.78 -85.66 28.38
CA PHE A 331 -20.41 -85.43 27.92
C PHE A 331 -20.37 -84.76 26.54
N GLU A 332 -21.23 -85.19 25.61
CA GLU A 332 -21.37 -84.56 24.30
C GLU A 332 -21.82 -83.10 24.45
N ASN A 333 -22.88 -82.84 25.22
CA ASN A 333 -23.35 -81.47 25.47
C ASN A 333 -22.32 -80.60 26.21
N GLN A 334 -21.56 -81.17 27.16
CA GLN A 334 -20.47 -80.47 27.83
C GLN A 334 -19.30 -80.18 26.87
N GLY A 335 -18.98 -81.11 25.97
CA GLY A 335 -17.98 -80.92 24.91
C GLY A 335 -18.38 -79.81 23.94
N GLU A 336 -19.64 -79.80 23.50
CA GLU A 336 -20.19 -78.73 22.67
C GLU A 336 -20.17 -77.37 23.39
N THR A 337 -20.56 -77.35 24.67
CA THR A 337 -20.54 -76.14 25.50
C THR A 337 -19.10 -75.62 25.68
N LEU A 338 -18.14 -76.52 25.89
CA LEU A 338 -16.72 -76.17 26.04
C LEU A 338 -16.13 -75.62 24.73
N ASN A 339 -16.46 -76.24 23.59
CA ASN A 339 -16.05 -75.74 22.28
C ASN A 339 -16.65 -74.36 21.99
N HIS A 340 -17.93 -74.15 22.31
CA HIS A 340 -18.59 -72.87 22.16
C HIS A 340 -17.97 -71.78 23.05
N LEU A 341 -17.64 -72.10 24.31
CA LEU A 341 -16.92 -71.22 25.22
C LEU A 341 -15.50 -70.88 24.70
N HIS A 342 -14.82 -71.84 24.10
CA HIS A 342 -13.51 -71.59 23.48
C HIS A 342 -13.62 -70.66 22.27
N GLU A 343 -14.60 -70.86 21.39
CA GLU A 343 -14.83 -69.95 20.27
C GLU A 343 -15.19 -68.53 20.73
N LEU A 344 -15.99 -68.40 21.79
CA LEU A 344 -16.34 -67.10 22.37
C LEU A 344 -15.10 -66.42 22.96
N LYS A 345 -14.26 -67.18 23.67
CA LYS A 345 -12.99 -66.71 24.22
C LYS A 345 -12.07 -66.21 23.09
N ASP A 346 -11.89 -66.99 22.03
CA ASP A 346 -11.02 -66.62 20.90
C ASP A 346 -11.54 -65.38 20.16
N LYS A 347 -12.87 -65.25 20.00
CA LYS A 347 -13.48 -64.05 19.42
C LYS A 347 -13.26 -62.84 20.32
N ALA A 348 -13.42 -62.97 21.64
CA ALA A 348 -13.18 -61.89 22.58
C ALA A 348 -11.69 -61.48 22.63
N GLU A 349 -10.77 -62.44 22.60
CA GLU A 349 -9.32 -62.18 22.54
C GLU A 349 -8.94 -61.43 21.25
N LYS A 350 -9.48 -61.84 20.09
CA LYS A 350 -9.27 -61.14 18.81
C LYS A 350 -9.81 -59.72 18.84
N GLN A 351 -11.01 -59.50 19.39
CA GLN A 351 -11.58 -58.16 19.56
C GLN A 351 -10.71 -57.30 20.50
N CYS A 352 -10.22 -57.87 21.60
CA CYS A 352 -9.33 -57.18 22.52
C CYS A 352 -7.99 -56.80 21.87
N GLN A 353 -7.43 -57.67 21.01
CA GLN A 353 -6.22 -57.34 20.23
C GLN A 353 -6.48 -56.22 19.24
N ALA A 354 -7.55 -56.30 18.44
CA ALA A 354 -7.91 -55.26 17.47
C ALA A 354 -8.11 -53.89 18.14
N LEU A 355 -8.82 -53.85 19.28
CA LEU A 355 -9.01 -52.62 20.05
C LEU A 355 -7.70 -52.08 20.65
N ARG A 356 -6.77 -52.95 21.04
CA ARG A 356 -5.43 -52.54 21.52
C ARG A 356 -4.59 -51.94 20.39
N GLU A 357 -4.60 -52.56 19.22
CA GLU A 357 -3.91 -52.04 18.03
C GLU A 357 -4.50 -50.69 17.58
N GLU A 358 -5.82 -50.56 17.61
CA GLU A 358 -6.49 -49.30 17.28
C GLU A 358 -6.18 -48.19 18.30
N ARG A 359 -6.18 -48.52 19.60
CA ARG A 359 -5.73 -47.60 20.65
C ARG A 359 -4.29 -47.15 20.40
N ASP A 360 -3.38 -48.08 20.13
CA ASP A 360 -1.96 -47.76 19.92
C ASP A 360 -1.77 -46.89 18.67
N ARG A 361 -2.50 -47.18 17.60
CA ARG A 361 -2.52 -46.34 16.38
C ARG A 361 -3.02 -44.93 16.69
N LEU A 362 -4.14 -44.78 17.40
CA LEU A 362 -4.71 -43.48 17.75
C LEU A 362 -3.78 -42.69 18.69
N GLN A 363 -3.10 -43.38 19.60
CA GLN A 363 -2.16 -42.76 20.51
C GLN A 363 -0.92 -42.22 19.78
N LEU A 364 -0.42 -42.95 18.79
CA LEU A 364 0.67 -42.50 17.91
C LEU A 364 0.27 -41.27 17.09
N GLN A 365 -0.93 -41.27 16.51
CA GLN A 365 -1.46 -40.10 15.79
C GLN A 365 -1.63 -38.89 16.72
N PHE A 366 -2.09 -39.11 17.96
CA PHE A 366 -2.22 -38.05 18.94
C PHE A 366 -0.85 -37.46 19.33
N GLU A 367 0.16 -38.30 19.55
CA GLU A 367 1.52 -37.84 19.83
C GLU A 367 2.08 -37.04 18.65
N GLU A 368 1.92 -37.52 17.43
CA GLU A 368 2.35 -36.80 16.22
C GLU A 368 1.67 -35.43 16.11
N LEU A 369 0.35 -35.35 16.29
CA LEU A 369 -0.42 -34.09 16.30
C LEU A 369 -0.01 -33.15 17.44
N LYS A 370 0.27 -33.70 18.62
CA LYS A 370 0.68 -32.90 19.78
C LYS A 370 2.04 -32.23 19.53
N TYR A 371 3.00 -32.97 19.00
CA TYR A 371 4.35 -32.44 18.77
C TYR A 371 4.49 -31.65 17.45
N SER A 372 3.72 -31.97 16.41
CA SER A 372 3.69 -31.18 15.16
C SER A 372 2.91 -29.87 15.33
N GLY A 373 1.77 -29.90 16.02
CA GLY A 373 0.97 -28.70 16.26
C GLY A 373 1.67 -27.65 17.13
N GLU A 374 2.44 -28.09 18.14
CA GLU A 374 3.15 -27.17 19.05
C GLU A 374 4.36 -26.49 18.38
N THR A 375 5.03 -27.20 17.46
CA THR A 375 6.15 -26.63 16.68
C THR A 375 5.68 -25.63 15.63
N GLU A 376 4.58 -25.92 14.94
CA GLU A 376 3.94 -24.97 14.02
C GLU A 376 3.41 -23.72 14.75
N LEU A 377 2.74 -23.89 15.89
CA LEU A 377 2.22 -22.78 16.67
C LEU A 377 3.35 -21.86 17.18
N THR A 378 4.48 -22.45 17.59
CA THR A 378 5.66 -21.69 18.02
C THR A 378 6.28 -20.92 16.85
N SER A 379 6.38 -21.54 15.68
CA SER A 379 6.88 -20.89 14.45
C SER A 379 5.98 -19.72 14.04
N ILE A 380 4.66 -19.94 14.01
CA ILE A 380 3.67 -18.90 13.70
C ILE A 380 3.75 -17.77 14.72
N THR A 381 3.85 -18.07 16.01
CA THR A 381 3.95 -17.06 17.07
C THR A 381 5.23 -16.22 16.94
N GLN A 382 6.36 -16.84 16.58
CA GLN A 382 7.61 -16.12 16.32
C GLN A 382 7.48 -15.19 15.10
N LEU A 383 6.89 -15.67 14.01
CA LEU A 383 6.67 -14.87 12.81
C LEU A 383 5.72 -13.69 13.09
N LEU A 384 4.65 -13.92 13.85
CA LEU A 384 3.69 -12.88 14.23
C LEU A 384 4.36 -11.82 15.12
N ASN A 385 5.26 -12.22 16.00
CA ASN A 385 6.06 -11.28 16.80
C ASN A 385 7.06 -10.48 15.96
N GLN A 386 7.64 -11.06 14.91
CA GLN A 386 8.49 -10.32 13.96
C GLN A 386 7.68 -9.26 13.21
N TYR A 387 6.52 -9.64 12.65
CA TYR A 387 5.65 -8.68 11.97
C TYR A 387 5.12 -7.58 12.89
N LYS A 388 4.83 -7.89 14.15
CA LYS A 388 4.48 -6.87 15.15
C LYS A 388 5.62 -5.88 15.37
N LYS A 389 6.85 -6.37 15.52
CA LYS A 389 8.03 -5.50 15.66
C LYS A 389 8.24 -4.62 14.43
N GLU A 390 8.14 -5.18 13.23
CA GLU A 390 8.28 -4.41 11.99
C GLU A 390 7.20 -3.32 11.89
N ALA A 391 5.95 -3.65 12.20
CA ALA A 391 4.85 -2.70 12.22
C ALA A 391 5.08 -1.58 13.25
N GLU A 392 5.58 -1.90 14.45
CA GLU A 392 5.94 -0.91 15.47
C GLU A 392 7.07 0.01 14.99
N THR A 393 8.11 -0.54 14.37
CA THR A 393 9.23 0.27 13.83
C THR A 393 8.77 1.22 12.73
N GLU A 394 7.88 0.76 11.85
CA GLU A 394 7.41 1.58 10.74
C GLU A 394 6.38 2.62 11.20
N ALA A 395 5.59 2.31 12.23
CA ALA A 395 4.74 3.29 12.92
C ALA A 395 5.58 4.40 13.58
N GLN A 396 6.68 4.05 14.26
CA GLN A 396 7.61 5.02 14.84
C GLN A 396 8.28 5.89 13.76
N ARG A 397 8.71 5.28 12.65
CA ARG A 397 9.28 6.01 11.51
C ARG A 397 8.29 7.00 10.90
N ARG A 398 7.03 6.58 10.75
CA ARG A 398 5.96 7.45 10.25
C ARG A 398 5.70 8.63 11.19
N GLU A 399 5.70 8.41 12.49
CA GLU A 399 5.52 9.48 13.48
C GLU A 399 6.67 10.49 13.43
N GLN A 400 7.91 10.01 13.34
CA GLN A 400 9.08 10.89 13.18
C GLN A 400 9.03 11.71 11.89
N LEU A 401 8.64 11.09 10.77
CA LEU A 401 8.49 11.80 9.50
C LEU A 401 7.36 12.83 9.57
N HIS A 402 6.24 12.49 10.21
CA HIS A 402 5.12 13.41 10.39
C HIS A 402 5.52 14.61 11.27
N GLN A 403 6.27 14.39 12.35
CA GLN A 403 6.81 15.47 13.17
C GLN A 403 7.80 16.36 12.39
N SER A 404 8.66 15.76 11.58
CA SER A 404 9.58 16.51 10.71
C SER A 404 8.82 17.37 9.70
N VAL A 405 7.82 16.81 9.02
CA VAL A 405 6.96 17.55 8.08
C VAL A 405 6.21 18.68 8.80
N SER A 406 5.61 18.42 9.96
CA SER A 406 4.92 19.44 10.75
C SER A 406 5.85 20.60 11.13
N ASN A 407 7.08 20.30 11.56
CA ASN A 407 8.09 21.32 11.88
C ASN A 407 8.49 22.14 10.64
N THR A 408 8.74 21.48 9.50
CA THR A 408 9.08 22.20 8.25
C THR A 408 7.91 23.04 7.73
N SER A 409 6.66 22.55 7.85
CA SER A 409 5.47 23.31 7.49
C SER A 409 5.30 24.54 8.38
N ARG A 410 5.54 24.40 9.70
CA ARG A 410 5.50 25.54 10.63
C ARG A 410 6.56 26.58 10.28
N LEU A 411 7.78 26.14 9.97
CA LEU A 411 8.85 27.03 9.54
C LEU A 411 8.48 27.74 8.23
N LEU A 412 7.92 27.02 7.26
CA LEU A 412 7.49 27.59 5.98
C LEU A 412 6.40 28.66 6.18
N VAL A 413 5.42 28.43 7.06
CA VAL A 413 4.40 29.43 7.40
C VAL A 413 5.03 30.67 8.03
N GLN A 414 6.00 30.51 8.93
CA GLN A 414 6.72 31.64 9.52
C GLN A 414 7.54 32.41 8.47
N CYS A 415 8.23 31.72 7.57
CA CYS A 415 8.95 32.34 6.47
C CYS A 415 7.99 33.09 5.54
N LYS A 416 6.84 32.51 5.20
CA LYS A 416 5.82 33.16 4.38
C LYS A 416 5.32 34.45 5.04
N ALA A 417 4.93 34.38 6.32
CA ALA A 417 4.50 35.56 7.06
C ALA A 417 5.60 36.65 7.13
N GLY A 418 6.87 36.24 7.27
CA GLY A 418 8.01 37.17 7.24
C GLY A 418 8.19 37.86 5.87
N VAL A 419 8.09 37.09 4.78
CA VAL A 419 8.17 37.64 3.41
C VAL A 419 6.98 38.53 3.10
N ASP A 420 5.76 38.13 3.48
CA ASP A 420 4.56 38.95 3.33
C ASP A 420 4.72 40.29 4.08
N HIS A 421 5.26 40.27 5.29
CA HIS A 421 5.53 41.49 6.06
C HIS A 421 6.57 42.41 5.43
N ILE A 422 7.65 41.83 4.87
CA ILE A 422 8.66 42.60 4.12
C ILE A 422 8.05 43.17 2.85
N HIS A 423 7.26 42.38 2.13
CA HIS A 423 6.56 42.81 0.92
C HIS A 423 5.65 44.00 1.20
N ASP A 424 4.81 43.89 2.24
CA ASP A 424 3.93 44.97 2.70
C ASP A 424 4.73 46.23 3.05
N LYS A 425 5.85 46.09 3.78
CA LYS A 425 6.72 47.23 4.08
C LYS A 425 7.34 47.86 2.84
N LEU A 426 7.61 47.10 1.78
CA LEU A 426 8.22 47.64 0.54
C LEU A 426 7.18 48.12 -0.48
N THR A 427 5.87 47.99 -0.22
CA THR A 427 4.82 48.43 -1.17
C THR A 427 4.78 49.93 -1.44
N PHE A 428 5.36 50.77 -0.58
CA PHE A 428 5.42 52.22 -0.84
C PHE A 428 6.38 52.60 -1.98
N LEU A 429 7.31 51.70 -2.34
CA LEU A 429 8.19 51.84 -3.50
C LEU A 429 7.42 51.39 -4.74
N ASN A 430 6.61 52.29 -5.29
CA ASN A 430 5.83 52.02 -6.49
C ASN A 430 6.75 51.91 -7.71
N MET A 431 7.02 50.67 -8.10
CA MET A 431 7.64 50.37 -9.37
C MET A 431 6.64 50.48 -10.52
N SER A 432 7.05 51.19 -11.57
CA SER A 432 6.36 51.22 -12.86
C SER A 432 6.57 49.87 -13.58
N GLY A 433 5.89 48.83 -13.10
CA GLY A 433 5.85 47.49 -13.70
C GLY A 433 4.42 46.93 -13.70
N PRO A 434 4.05 46.08 -14.66
CA PRO A 434 2.68 45.66 -14.89
C PRO A 434 2.10 44.97 -13.65
N TYR A 435 0.98 45.52 -13.19
CA TYR A 435 0.19 45.09 -12.05
C TYR A 435 -0.22 43.62 -12.20
N THR A 436 0.41 42.70 -11.47
CA THR A 436 -0.11 41.33 -11.34
C THR A 436 -1.20 41.34 -10.27
N ASP A 437 -2.41 41.09 -10.75
CA ASP A 437 -3.67 41.01 -10.02
C ASP A 437 -3.56 40.28 -8.68
N LYS A 438 -4.01 40.93 -7.60
CA LYS A 438 -4.19 40.33 -6.28
C LYS A 438 -5.40 39.41 -6.33
N GLY A 439 -5.23 38.23 -6.93
CA GLY A 439 -6.37 37.38 -7.27
C GLY A 439 -6.04 35.90 -7.38
N SER A 440 -5.26 35.31 -6.46
CA SER A 440 -5.33 33.86 -6.23
C SER A 440 -4.62 33.48 -4.94
N GLU A 441 -5.37 33.38 -3.85
CA GLU A 441 -4.93 32.70 -2.64
C GLU A 441 -4.83 31.20 -2.94
N GLY A 442 -3.65 30.70 -3.30
CA GLY A 442 -3.50 29.24 -3.39
C GLY A 442 -2.34 28.64 -4.19
N SER A 443 -1.37 29.42 -4.69
CA SER A 443 -0.26 28.82 -5.46
C SER A 443 1.06 28.88 -4.70
N GLU A 444 1.66 27.71 -4.45
CA GLU A 444 3.02 27.53 -3.88
C GLU A 444 4.11 28.32 -4.63
N GLY A 445 3.83 28.82 -5.84
CA GLY A 445 4.72 29.67 -6.63
C GLY A 445 4.72 31.16 -6.26
N GLN A 446 3.84 31.62 -5.36
CA GLN A 446 3.79 33.05 -4.98
C GLN A 446 4.94 33.48 -4.07
N LEU A 447 5.45 32.61 -3.18
CA LEU A 447 6.47 32.99 -2.20
C LEU A 447 7.82 33.34 -2.85
N PRO A 448 8.37 32.55 -3.78
CA PRO A 448 9.61 32.91 -4.48
C PRO A 448 9.47 34.17 -5.33
N GLU A 449 8.31 34.37 -5.95
CA GLU A 449 8.03 35.56 -6.77
C GLU A 449 7.89 36.82 -5.90
N MET A 450 7.20 36.74 -4.76
CA MET A 450 7.14 37.83 -3.78
C MET A 450 8.53 38.14 -3.23
N LEU A 451 9.35 37.12 -2.92
CA LEU A 451 10.72 37.31 -2.47
C LEU A 451 11.58 38.02 -3.53
N LYS A 452 11.42 37.65 -4.81
CA LYS A 452 12.10 38.29 -5.93
C LYS A 452 11.71 39.77 -6.06
N GLN A 453 10.40 40.07 -5.98
CA GLN A 453 9.91 41.45 -5.99
C GLN A 453 10.42 42.25 -4.77
N CYS A 454 10.50 41.62 -3.60
CA CYS A 454 11.10 42.26 -2.42
C CYS A 454 12.57 42.58 -2.66
N ASN A 455 13.36 41.67 -3.23
CA ASN A 455 14.77 41.90 -3.52
C ASN A 455 14.97 43.03 -4.54
N GLU A 456 14.22 43.04 -5.65
CA GLU A 456 14.31 44.09 -6.68
C GLU A 456 14.01 45.48 -6.08
N ARG A 457 12.96 45.60 -5.27
CA ARG A 457 12.62 46.86 -4.57
C ARG A 457 13.67 47.26 -3.53
N LEU A 458 14.29 46.29 -2.86
CA LEU A 458 15.31 46.54 -1.85
C LEU A 458 16.63 46.98 -2.49
N ASP A 459 17.00 46.40 -3.64
CA ASP A 459 18.14 46.85 -4.45
C ASP A 459 17.98 48.28 -4.94
N GLU A 460 16.77 48.66 -5.38
CA GLU A 460 16.46 50.04 -5.75
C GLU A 460 16.46 51.00 -4.57
N LEU A 461 15.92 50.58 -3.42
CA LEU A 461 16.01 51.36 -2.20
C LEU A 461 17.48 51.60 -1.83
N MET A 462 18.32 50.57 -1.85
CA MET A 462 19.75 50.69 -1.59
C MET A 462 20.44 51.61 -2.59
N ALA A 463 20.12 51.51 -3.89
CA ALA A 463 20.65 52.42 -4.91
C ALA A 463 20.20 53.87 -4.68
N SER A 464 18.94 54.10 -4.30
CA SER A 464 18.41 55.44 -4.00
C SER A 464 19.03 56.07 -2.74
N LEU A 465 19.50 55.24 -1.80
CA LEU A 465 20.16 55.68 -0.57
C LEU A 465 21.68 55.82 -0.75
N GLN A 466 22.25 55.37 -1.86
CA GLN A 466 23.70 55.38 -2.09
C GLN A 466 24.26 56.79 -2.30
N ASP A 467 23.45 57.72 -2.81
CA ASP A 467 23.80 59.13 -3.04
C ASP A 467 23.29 60.07 -1.92
N VAL A 468 22.79 59.52 -0.81
CA VAL A 468 22.24 60.29 0.31
C VAL A 468 23.28 60.45 1.41
N ASP A 469 23.64 61.70 1.73
CA ASP A 469 24.52 62.01 2.85
C ASP A 469 23.77 61.83 4.19
N ILE A 470 24.22 60.84 4.97
CA ILE A 470 23.57 60.41 6.21
C ILE A 470 23.64 61.53 7.28
N GLU A 471 24.70 62.34 7.30
CA GLU A 471 24.86 63.44 8.26
C GLU A 471 23.90 64.61 7.98
N GLU A 472 23.60 64.89 6.71
CA GLU A 472 22.67 65.94 6.31
C GLU A 472 21.21 65.53 6.59
N GLN A 473 20.85 64.26 6.36
CA GLN A 473 19.52 63.75 6.72
C GLN A 473 19.29 63.66 8.23
N LEU A 474 20.28 63.28 9.03
CA LEU A 474 20.16 63.26 10.49
C LEU A 474 19.89 64.65 11.06
N ASN A 475 20.54 65.70 10.54
CA ASN A 475 20.26 67.09 10.90
C ASN A 475 18.86 67.57 10.48
N LEU A 476 18.31 67.06 9.37
CA LEU A 476 16.93 67.33 8.94
C LEU A 476 15.90 66.57 9.79
N MET A 477 16.25 65.38 10.30
CA MET A 477 15.39 64.59 11.19
C MET A 477 15.27 65.17 12.61
N GLU A 478 16.25 65.96 13.06
CA GLU A 478 16.18 66.69 14.34
C GLU A 478 15.26 67.92 14.29
N GLN A 479 14.81 68.35 13.11
CA GLN A 479 13.93 69.51 12.94
C GLN A 479 12.45 69.14 13.22
N GLU A 480 11.74 69.98 13.99
CA GLU A 480 10.32 69.76 14.37
C GLU A 480 9.38 69.56 13.17
N GLU A 481 9.67 70.18 12.02
CA GLU A 481 8.87 70.05 10.80
C GLU A 481 8.91 68.63 10.19
N PHE A 482 9.99 67.89 10.40
CA PHE A 482 10.11 66.49 9.98
C PHE A 482 9.19 65.60 10.81
N PHE A 483 9.15 65.80 12.13
CA PHE A 483 8.25 65.05 13.02
C PHE A 483 6.78 65.28 12.70
N ASN A 484 6.38 66.51 12.36
CA ASN A 484 5.02 66.85 11.97
C ASN A 484 4.62 66.24 10.61
N LYS A 485 5.53 66.21 9.63
CA LYS A 485 5.29 65.53 8.34
C LYS A 485 5.24 64.01 8.47
N LEU A 486 6.03 63.45 9.38
CA LEU A 486 6.04 62.01 9.66
C LEU A 486 4.75 61.58 10.38
N GLU A 487 4.24 62.40 11.30
CA GLU A 487 3.01 62.13 12.05
C GLU A 487 1.78 61.96 11.14
N GLY A 488 1.75 62.61 9.97
CA GLY A 488 0.69 62.47 8.98
C GLY A 488 0.79 61.27 8.02
N ARG A 489 1.90 60.52 8.01
CA ARG A 489 2.11 59.36 7.11
C ARG A 489 2.33 58.03 7.83
N MET A 490 2.15 57.99 9.15
CA MET A 490 2.32 56.76 9.92
C MET A 490 1.07 55.87 9.82
N PRO A 491 1.22 54.54 9.60
CA PRO A 491 0.08 53.62 9.59
C PRO A 491 -0.62 53.53 10.96
N ASP A 492 -1.94 53.36 10.97
CA ASP A 492 -2.81 53.40 12.16
C ASP A 492 -2.45 52.39 13.27
N TYR A 493 -1.72 51.31 12.94
CA TYR A 493 -1.26 50.29 13.89
C TYR A 493 0.05 50.64 14.61
N ASN A 494 0.67 51.78 14.30
CA ASN A 494 1.96 52.17 14.86
C ASN A 494 1.75 53.01 16.13
N THR A 495 1.56 52.35 17.28
CA THR A 495 1.47 53.02 18.59
C THR A 495 2.82 53.58 19.02
N ARG A 496 2.96 54.91 18.98
CA ARG A 496 4.15 55.63 19.43
C ARG A 496 4.17 55.68 20.97
N ILE A 497 5.08 54.96 21.61
CA ILE A 497 5.35 55.13 23.04
C ILE A 497 6.24 56.37 23.17
N LYS A 498 5.68 57.49 23.64
CA LYS A 498 6.51 58.62 24.08
C LYS A 498 7.27 58.18 25.31
N ILE A 499 8.56 57.85 25.16
CA ILE A 499 9.46 57.67 26.30
C ILE A 499 9.74 59.08 26.81
N PRO A 500 9.24 59.48 28.00
CA PRO A 500 9.54 60.79 28.54
C PRO A 500 11.04 60.85 28.83
N SER A 501 11.75 61.85 28.33
CA SER A 501 13.16 62.11 28.64
C SER A 501 13.39 62.62 30.07
N SER A 502 12.40 62.45 30.94
CA SER A 502 12.38 62.80 32.35
C SER A 502 11.60 61.72 33.09
N TYR A 503 12.06 61.29 34.26
CA TYR A 503 11.58 60.14 35.09
C TYR A 503 12.18 58.79 34.64
N ARG A 504 13.34 58.32 35.13
CA ARG A 504 13.72 58.02 36.53
C ARG A 504 12.53 57.65 37.41
N ASP A 505 12.49 56.37 37.81
CA ASP A 505 11.72 55.82 38.92
C ASP A 505 10.26 56.26 39.02
N ALA A 506 9.33 55.40 38.59
CA ALA A 506 8.14 55.13 39.39
C ALA A 506 7.39 53.90 38.87
N VAL A 507 7.01 53.10 39.86
CA VAL A 507 6.23 51.86 39.84
C VAL A 507 4.75 52.15 39.52
N HIS A 508 4.00 51.08 39.20
CA HIS A 508 2.53 50.96 39.27
C HIS A 508 1.76 51.52 38.05
N GLU A 509 0.62 50.99 37.61
CA GLU A 509 -0.29 49.93 38.05
C GLU A 509 -1.18 49.61 36.84
N GLU A 510 -1.52 48.35 36.59
CA GLU A 510 -2.51 47.97 35.56
C GLU A 510 -3.92 48.06 36.16
N ASP A 511 -4.73 48.99 35.66
CA ASP A 511 -6.17 49.00 35.86
C ASP A 511 -6.88 48.42 34.63
N GLU A 512 -7.67 47.39 34.92
CA GLU A 512 -8.33 46.44 34.04
C GLU A 512 -9.78 46.88 33.78
N LEU A 513 -10.24 46.85 32.53
CA LEU A 513 -11.64 47.13 32.19
C LEU A 513 -12.16 46.24 31.06
N GLY A 514 -12.94 45.24 31.46
CA GLY A 514 -14.14 44.80 30.72
C GLY A 514 -14.07 43.46 29.96
N GLY A 515 -14.76 42.44 30.50
CA GLY A 515 -15.65 41.61 29.67
C GLY A 515 -15.35 40.11 29.55
N ASP A 516 -15.88 39.36 30.52
CA ASP A 516 -16.63 38.10 30.37
C ASP A 516 -15.95 36.82 29.84
N ASP A 517 -15.78 35.89 30.78
CA ASP A 517 -15.84 34.43 30.68
C ASP A 517 -14.94 33.71 29.67
N ASN A 518 -13.73 33.39 30.13
CA ASN A 518 -13.21 32.01 30.16
C ASN A 518 -12.04 31.95 31.15
N ASP A 519 -12.33 31.57 32.39
CA ASP A 519 -11.34 31.28 33.44
C ASP A 519 -10.50 30.04 33.08
N ILE A 520 -9.62 30.19 32.09
CA ILE A 520 -8.54 29.25 31.86
C ILE A 520 -7.52 29.56 32.95
N LEU A 521 -7.55 28.78 34.04
CA LEU A 521 -6.54 28.84 35.10
C LEU A 521 -5.15 28.80 34.47
N THR A 522 -4.48 29.95 34.46
CA THR A 522 -3.13 30.09 33.92
C THR A 522 -2.22 29.11 34.65
N ARG A 523 -1.26 28.52 33.94
CA ARG A 523 -0.27 27.58 34.50
C ARG A 523 0.40 28.10 35.78
N ALA A 524 0.56 29.42 35.91
CA ALA A 524 1.06 30.08 37.11
C ALA A 524 0.07 30.02 38.29
N ALA A 525 -1.22 30.20 38.07
CA ALA A 525 -2.27 30.09 39.08
C ALA A 525 -2.40 28.65 39.59
N LEU A 526 -2.40 27.67 38.67
CA LEU A 526 -2.41 26.24 38.99
C LEU A 526 -1.15 25.81 39.75
N LYS A 527 0.01 26.35 39.38
CA LYS A 527 1.27 26.14 40.10
C LYS A 527 1.20 26.74 41.51
N LYS A 528 0.69 27.97 41.67
CA LYS A 528 0.55 28.65 42.96
C LYS A 528 -0.43 27.92 43.89
N GLN A 529 -1.55 27.44 43.36
CA GLN A 529 -2.54 26.64 44.09
C GLN A 529 -1.95 25.28 44.50
N SER A 530 -1.23 24.59 43.61
CA SER A 530 -0.53 23.34 43.95
C SER A 530 0.52 23.55 45.03
N GLN A 531 1.25 24.68 44.97
CA GLN A 531 2.31 25.01 45.91
C GLN A 531 1.74 25.38 47.28
N GLN A 532 0.61 26.08 47.33
CA GLN A 532 -0.15 26.31 48.57
C GLN A 532 -0.68 25.01 49.19
N ILE A 533 -1.19 24.06 48.39
CA ILE A 533 -1.64 22.75 48.90
C ILE A 533 -0.45 21.96 49.48
N VAL A 534 0.71 22.00 48.81
CA VAL A 534 1.94 21.36 49.29
C VAL A 534 2.45 22.03 50.57
N GLU A 535 2.42 23.37 50.66
CA GLU A 535 2.82 24.11 51.86
C GLU A 535 1.85 23.90 53.04
N MET A 536 0.54 23.77 52.78
CA MET A 536 -0.45 23.40 53.80
C MET A 536 -0.26 21.97 54.29
N ARG A 537 0.10 21.02 53.42
CA ARG A 537 0.44 19.64 53.82
C ARG A 537 1.80 19.53 54.52
N ASN A 538 2.76 20.40 54.18
CA ASN A 538 4.10 20.40 54.75
C ASN A 538 4.24 21.23 56.04
N LYS A 539 3.16 21.85 56.53
CA LYS A 539 3.07 22.37 57.91
C LYS A 539 3.03 21.20 58.91
N LYS A 540 4.18 20.54 59.10
CA LYS A 540 4.45 19.61 60.19
C LYS A 540 4.30 20.35 61.52
N ARG A 541 3.44 19.79 62.36
CA ARG A 541 3.18 20.13 63.76
C ARG A 541 4.48 20.36 64.54
N GLN A 542 4.66 21.57 65.06
CA GLN A 542 5.62 21.86 66.13
C GLN A 542 5.29 21.03 67.40
N PRO A 543 6.27 20.40 68.07
CA PRO A 543 6.02 19.60 69.26
C PRO A 543 5.73 20.47 70.49
N ARG A 544 4.58 20.23 71.16
CA ARG A 544 4.21 20.90 72.42
C ARG A 544 5.13 20.45 73.56
N LYS A 545 5.76 21.42 74.24
CA LYS A 545 6.57 21.25 75.46
C LYS A 545 5.73 20.66 76.60
N LYS A 546 6.26 19.62 77.27
CA LYS A 546 5.74 19.03 78.52
C LYS A 546 5.83 20.04 79.68
N LYS A 547 4.71 20.31 80.38
CA LYS A 547 4.72 20.93 81.71
C LYS A 547 4.84 19.83 82.78
N ARG A 548 5.84 19.99 83.65
CA ARG A 548 6.14 19.15 84.81
C ARG A 548 5.04 19.30 85.88
N ARG A 549 4.63 18.18 86.49
CA ARG A 549 4.07 18.16 87.85
C ARG A 549 5.23 18.03 88.82
N SER A 550 5.28 18.88 89.84
CA SER A 550 5.97 18.63 91.10
C SER A 550 4.98 18.87 92.23
N LYS A 551 5.21 18.13 93.32
CA LYS A 551 4.43 17.97 94.56
C LYS A 551 3.69 19.20 95.05
#